data_AF-A0A8X6PD07-F1
#
_entry.id   AF-A0A8X6PD07-F1
#
_cell.length_a   1.000
_cell.length_b   1.000
_cell.length_c   1.000
_cell.angle_alpha   90.00
_cell.angle_beta   90.00
_cell.angle_gamma   90.00
#
_symmetry.space_group_name_H-M   'P 1'
#
loop_
_entity.id
_entity.type
_entity.pdbx_description
1 polymer ?
#
loop_
_entity_poly.entity_id
_entity_poly.type
_entity_poly.pdbx_seq_one_letter_code
_entity_poly.pdbx_strand_id
1 'polypeptide(L)'
;MDSEFSLQTLILTKVAIQIYRHPDMKTLERERREGILFISTEIWEPIAKEKLLSLNLPLGIQKQVIALMIPLSVEIEEWEYDHIPILDRPLWKPSIDYIWKENGTIDRIETAKNFIKCESNDVLQRFRMACVYWLEEEAKKLWQEMPETTRSILSVISVCDYKLGWENIVKDWIAFIRSGTVDWRKHSFPHSLTWYCQDSVVIQSSLLQELSPREQLYVFQKVMKKVIPTHTKTFCLTQMNEKQLLFD
;
A
#
# COMPACT_ATOMS: atom_id res chain seq x y z
N MET A 1 -10.60 9.80 18.63
CA MET A 1 -9.66 10.49 19.54
C MET A 1 -8.61 11.12 18.65
N ASP A 2 -8.83 12.38 18.28
CA ASP A 2 -8.02 13.11 17.32
C ASP A 2 -6.66 13.44 17.94
N SER A 3 -5.60 12.80 17.46
CA SER A 3 -4.24 13.27 17.70
C SER A 3 -4.00 14.44 16.73
N GLU A 4 -4.39 15.64 17.12
CA GLU A 4 -4.02 16.84 16.38
C GLU A 4 -2.49 16.98 16.43
N PHE A 5 -1.83 16.66 15.32
CA PHE A 5 -0.37 16.77 15.24
C PHE A 5 0.02 18.24 15.44
N SER A 6 1.00 18.48 16.33
CA SER A 6 1.51 19.84 16.49
C SER A 6 2.03 20.37 15.17
N LEU A 7 1.86 21.67 14.91
CA LEU A 7 2.38 22.34 13.72
C LEU A 7 3.88 22.07 13.54
N GLN A 8 4.63 22.02 14.65
CA GLN A 8 6.04 21.66 14.66
C GLN A 8 6.28 20.24 14.12
N THR A 9 5.51 19.25 14.57
CA THR A 9 5.60 17.87 14.08
C THR A 9 5.35 17.79 12.58
N LEU A 10 4.30 18.46 12.08
CA LEU A 10 3.97 18.47 10.65
C LEU A 10 5.10 19.10 9.80
N ILE A 11 5.70 20.19 10.27
CA ILE A 11 6.83 20.84 9.59
C ILE A 11 8.04 19.89 9.54
N LEU A 12 8.40 19.29 10.68
CA LEU A 12 9.53 18.37 10.75
C LEU A 12 9.34 17.15 9.85
N THR A 13 8.13 16.58 9.83
CA THR A 13 7.78 15.46 8.95
C THR A 13 7.88 15.86 7.49
N LYS A 14 7.40 17.06 7.10
CA LYS A 14 7.57 17.57 5.74
C LYS A 14 9.05 17.69 5.35
N VAL A 15 9.91 18.18 6.24
CA VAL A 15 11.37 18.24 5.97
C VAL A 15 11.95 16.83 5.82
N ALA A 16 11.58 15.89 6.69
CA ALA A 16 12.03 14.50 6.60
C ALA A 16 11.63 13.85 5.27
N ILE A 17 10.39 14.03 4.81
CA ILE A 17 9.90 13.54 3.52
C ILE A 17 10.72 14.13 2.36
N GLN A 18 11.07 15.42 2.41
CA GLN A 18 11.86 16.05 1.35
C GLN A 18 13.28 15.47 1.28
N ILE A 19 13.90 15.17 2.42
CA ILE A 19 15.19 14.48 2.45
C ILE A 19 15.04 13.08 1.85
N TYR A 20 14.00 12.34 2.22
CA TYR A 20 13.75 11.00 1.68
C TYR A 20 13.51 10.98 0.16
N ARG A 21 12.92 12.05 -0.39
CA ARG A 21 12.71 12.21 -1.84
C ARG A 21 13.98 12.57 -2.62
N HIS A 22 15.07 12.92 -1.93
CA HIS A 22 16.32 13.30 -2.57
C HIS A 22 16.86 12.14 -3.44
N PRO A 23 17.43 12.40 -4.63
CA PRO A 23 17.97 11.36 -5.51
C PRO A 23 18.94 10.38 -4.82
N ASP A 24 19.86 10.90 -3.99
CA ASP A 24 20.80 10.07 -3.23
C ASP A 24 20.09 9.05 -2.33
N MET A 25 19.01 9.46 -1.65
CA MET A 25 18.18 8.56 -0.83
C MET A 25 17.42 7.55 -1.70
N LYS A 26 16.88 7.99 -2.85
CA LYS A 26 16.23 7.07 -3.81
C LYS A 26 17.20 6.03 -4.39
N THR A 27 18.47 6.38 -4.56
CA THR A 27 19.51 5.44 -5.01
C THR A 27 19.79 4.41 -3.93
N LEU A 28 19.96 4.81 -2.67
CA LEU A 28 20.11 3.88 -1.55
C LEU A 28 18.93 2.94 -1.40
N GLU A 29 17.70 3.43 -1.56
CA GLU A 29 16.50 2.58 -1.54
C GLU A 29 16.47 1.56 -2.68
N ARG A 30 16.98 1.94 -3.85
CA ARG A 30 17.10 1.00 -4.98
C ARG A 30 18.12 -0.10 -4.66
N GLU A 31 19.28 0.29 -4.13
CA GLU A 31 20.33 -0.63 -3.69
C GLU A 31 19.86 -1.53 -2.53
N ARG A 32 19.07 -1.01 -1.59
CA ARG A 32 18.39 -1.80 -0.54
C ARG A 32 17.57 -2.91 -1.13
N ARG A 33 16.71 -2.60 -2.09
CA ARG A 33 15.88 -3.62 -2.75
C ARG A 33 16.74 -4.67 -3.47
N GLU A 34 17.98 -4.36 -3.83
CA GLU A 34 18.98 -5.28 -4.41
C GLU A 34 19.65 -6.22 -3.40
N GLY A 35 19.52 -5.97 -2.09
CA GLY A 35 19.98 -6.84 -1.02
C GLY A 35 18.85 -7.37 -0.11
N ILE A 36 19.12 -8.47 0.60
CA ILE A 36 18.19 -9.08 1.59
C ILE A 36 18.26 -8.36 2.96
N LEU A 37 18.85 -7.17 3.04
CA LEU A 37 19.16 -6.52 4.32
C LEU A 37 18.49 -5.15 4.46
N PHE A 38 17.95 -4.91 5.65
CA PHE A 38 17.54 -3.62 6.19
C PHE A 38 18.61 -2.56 5.91
N ILE A 39 18.25 -1.34 5.44
CA ILE A 39 19.26 -0.27 5.40
C ILE A 39 19.55 0.08 6.85
N SER A 40 20.69 -0.39 7.35
CA SER A 40 21.25 0.05 8.63
C SER A 40 21.22 1.58 8.67
N THR A 41 20.81 2.14 9.80
CA THR A 41 20.87 3.59 10.03
C THR A 41 22.25 4.17 9.70
N GLU A 42 23.30 3.37 9.84
CA GLU A 42 24.69 3.69 9.51
C GLU A 42 24.90 4.07 8.03
N ILE A 43 24.04 3.62 7.11
CA ILE A 43 24.17 3.85 5.66
C ILE A 43 23.47 5.15 5.25
N TRP A 44 22.22 5.36 5.66
CA TRP A 44 21.45 6.53 5.22
C TRP A 44 21.66 7.77 6.11
N GLU A 45 21.99 7.60 7.39
CA GLU A 45 22.13 8.71 8.35
C GLU A 45 23.23 9.71 7.96
N PRO A 46 24.43 9.30 7.48
CA PRO A 46 25.45 10.25 7.01
C PRO A 46 24.95 11.13 5.87
N ILE A 47 24.23 10.55 4.90
CA ILE A 47 23.68 11.26 3.74
C ILE A 47 22.59 12.24 4.21
N ALA A 48 21.69 11.79 5.08
CA ALA A 48 20.67 12.66 5.66
C ALA A 48 21.28 13.84 6.44
N LYS A 49 22.32 13.57 7.24
CA LYS A 49 23.08 14.60 7.99
C LYS A 49 23.71 15.62 7.05
N GLU A 50 24.38 15.17 5.99
CA GLU A 50 24.99 16.06 4.99
C GLU A 50 23.94 16.99 4.37
N LYS A 51 22.78 16.46 3.96
CA LYS A 51 21.69 17.27 3.41
C LYS A 51 21.12 18.24 4.45
N LEU A 52 20.91 17.80 5.68
CA LEU A 52 20.44 18.65 6.77
C LEU A 52 21.39 19.79 7.09
N LEU A 53 22.70 19.53 7.02
CA LEU A 53 23.73 20.57 7.16
C LEU A 53 23.66 21.59 6.03
N SER A 54 23.45 21.14 4.79
CA SER A 54 23.28 22.04 3.63
C SER A 54 22.08 22.99 3.74
N LEU A 55 21.06 22.60 4.54
CA LEU A 55 19.87 23.41 4.82
C LEU A 55 20.09 24.43 5.95
N ASN A 56 21.28 24.50 6.55
CA ASN A 56 21.62 25.39 7.67
C ASN A 56 20.66 25.28 8.87
N LEU A 57 20.09 24.09 9.10
CA LEU A 57 19.14 23.87 10.19
C LEU A 57 19.86 23.77 11.55
N PRO A 58 19.28 24.26 12.66
CA PRO A 58 19.86 24.08 13.99
C PRO A 58 20.04 22.60 14.33
N LEU A 59 21.12 22.24 15.03
CA LEU A 59 21.45 20.85 15.38
C LEU A 59 20.29 20.11 16.08
N GLY A 60 19.53 20.80 16.93
CA GLY A 60 18.35 20.23 17.58
C GLY A 60 17.24 19.82 16.59
N ILE A 61 17.03 20.62 15.54
CA ILE A 61 16.07 20.33 14.47
C ILE A 61 16.59 19.18 13.60
N GLN A 62 17.88 19.18 13.27
CA GLN A 62 18.49 18.08 12.50
C GLN A 62 18.29 16.73 13.21
N LYS A 63 18.54 16.67 14.52
CA LYS A 63 18.31 15.46 15.33
C LYS A 63 16.84 14.99 15.28
N GLN A 64 15.90 15.92 15.36
CA GLN A 64 14.47 15.60 15.27
C GLN A 64 14.09 15.07 13.88
N VAL A 65 14.61 15.68 12.81
CA VAL A 65 14.35 15.22 11.44
C VAL A 65 14.94 13.82 11.19
N ILE A 66 16.17 13.56 11.66
CA ILE A 66 16.79 12.22 11.57
C ILE A 66 15.94 11.17 12.30
N ALA A 67 15.45 11.50 13.50
CA ALA A 67 14.59 10.59 14.26
C ALA A 67 13.28 10.26 13.52
N LEU A 68 12.77 11.18 12.69
CA LEU A 68 11.58 10.95 11.87
C LEU A 68 11.86 10.14 10.59
N MET A 69 13.11 9.99 10.17
CA MET A 69 13.41 9.19 8.97
C MET A 69 13.23 7.69 9.20
N ILE A 70 13.45 7.19 10.42
CA ILE A 70 13.21 5.79 10.79
C ILE A 70 11.74 5.39 10.55
N PRO A 71 10.73 6.07 11.12
CA PRO A 71 9.33 5.70 10.87
C PRO A 71 8.92 5.86 9.39
N LEU A 72 9.52 6.80 8.63
CA LEU A 72 9.27 6.86 7.17
C LEU A 72 9.82 5.63 6.44
N SER A 73 11.02 5.17 6.79
CA SER A 73 11.58 3.93 6.23
C SER A 73 10.70 2.72 6.57
N VAL A 74 10.20 2.65 7.80
CA VAL A 74 9.29 1.56 8.22
C VAL A 74 7.97 1.62 7.43
N GLU A 75 7.38 2.80 7.22
CA GLU A 75 6.15 2.93 6.41
C GLU A 75 6.36 2.46 4.96
N ILE A 76 7.53 2.74 4.36
CA ILE A 76 7.89 2.19 3.04
C ILE A 76 7.97 0.68 3.09
N GLU A 77 8.65 0.12 4.10
CA GLU A 77 8.81 -1.32 4.26
C GLU A 77 7.48 -2.03 4.43
N GLU A 78 6.60 -1.48 5.26
CA GLU A 78 5.24 -1.99 5.44
C GLU A 78 4.46 -1.94 4.13
N TRP A 79 4.53 -0.82 3.40
CA TRP A 79 3.90 -0.73 2.10
C TRP A 79 4.45 -1.77 1.14
N GLU A 80 5.76 -1.92 1.01
CA GLU A 80 6.34 -2.92 0.10
C GLU A 80 6.00 -4.35 0.52
N TYR A 81 6.03 -4.65 1.82
CA TYR A 81 5.68 -5.94 2.37
C TYR A 81 4.26 -6.36 1.99
N ASP A 82 3.31 -5.44 2.15
CA ASP A 82 1.90 -5.64 1.78
C ASP A 82 1.71 -5.94 0.28
N HIS A 83 2.68 -5.56 -0.56
CA HIS A 83 2.63 -5.70 -2.02
C HIS A 83 3.68 -6.66 -2.59
N ILE A 84 4.46 -7.38 -1.76
CA ILE A 84 5.48 -8.35 -2.21
C ILE A 84 5.00 -9.19 -3.39
N PRO A 85 3.79 -9.79 -3.41
CA PRO A 85 3.40 -10.67 -4.52
C PRO A 85 3.17 -9.96 -5.87
N ILE A 86 3.02 -8.64 -5.84
CA ILE A 86 2.95 -7.77 -7.01
C ILE A 86 4.36 -7.32 -7.41
N LEU A 87 5.17 -6.95 -6.42
CA LEU A 87 6.49 -6.35 -6.62
C LEU A 87 7.59 -7.38 -6.90
N ASP A 88 7.45 -8.59 -6.37
CA ASP A 88 8.44 -9.66 -6.40
C ASP A 88 8.42 -10.38 -7.74
N ARG A 89 9.12 -9.77 -8.70
CA ARG A 89 9.63 -10.48 -9.87
C ARG A 89 11.15 -10.42 -9.87
N PRO A 90 11.84 -11.57 -10.02
CA PRO A 90 13.30 -11.64 -9.96
C PRO A 90 14.01 -10.86 -11.06
N LEU A 91 13.31 -10.44 -12.12
CA LEU A 91 13.89 -9.79 -13.30
C LEU A 91 13.47 -8.32 -13.48
N TRP A 92 12.52 -7.81 -12.69
CA TRP A 92 12.03 -6.44 -12.85
C TRP A 92 11.65 -5.82 -11.52
N LYS A 93 12.42 -4.83 -11.08
CA LYS A 93 12.04 -4.00 -9.94
C LYS A 93 11.17 -2.86 -10.41
N PRO A 94 9.94 -2.75 -9.92
CA PRO A 94 9.08 -1.67 -10.32
C PRO A 94 9.60 -0.33 -9.81
N SER A 95 9.40 0.70 -10.62
CA SER A 95 9.57 2.08 -10.22
C SER A 95 8.36 2.47 -9.36
N ILE A 96 8.62 2.83 -8.10
CA ILE A 96 7.61 3.29 -7.15
C ILE A 96 8.00 4.69 -6.71
N ASP A 97 7.09 5.63 -6.89
CA ASP A 97 7.22 6.98 -6.35
C ASP A 97 6.12 7.21 -5.31
N TYR A 98 6.54 7.18 -4.05
CA TYR A 98 5.68 7.22 -2.87
C TYR A 98 5.02 8.60 -2.71
N ILE A 99 3.71 8.60 -2.65
CA ILE A 99 2.91 9.78 -2.34
C ILE A 99 2.73 9.82 -0.81
N TRP A 100 3.21 10.87 -0.17
CA TRP A 100 3.19 11.02 1.28
C TRP A 100 2.06 11.93 1.74
N LYS A 101 1.42 11.56 2.85
CA LYS A 101 0.51 12.43 3.61
C LYS A 101 1.29 13.33 4.55
N GLU A 102 0.66 14.39 5.03
CA GLU A 102 1.32 15.38 5.91
C GLU A 102 1.76 14.81 7.26
N ASN A 103 1.11 13.75 7.72
CA ASN A 103 1.46 13.04 8.95
C ASN A 103 2.61 12.03 8.77
N GLY A 104 3.19 11.91 7.58
CA GLY A 104 4.32 11.01 7.32
C GLY A 104 3.93 9.58 7.00
N THR A 105 2.66 9.28 6.75
CA THR A 105 2.26 7.98 6.21
C THR A 105 2.14 8.03 4.68
N ILE A 106 2.21 6.86 4.02
CA ILE A 106 2.03 6.78 2.58
C ILE A 106 0.54 6.89 2.26
N ASP A 107 0.20 7.75 1.31
CA ASP A 107 -1.09 7.67 0.62
C ASP A 107 -1.10 6.46 -0.28
N ARG A 108 -1.59 5.35 0.29
CA ARG A 108 -1.59 4.02 -0.35
C ARG A 108 -2.32 4.05 -1.71
N ILE A 109 -3.48 4.71 -1.78
CA ILE A 109 -4.29 4.77 -3.01
C ILE A 109 -3.62 5.63 -4.07
N GLU A 110 -3.18 6.85 -3.71
CA GLU A 110 -2.53 7.72 -4.68
C GLU A 110 -1.19 7.15 -5.14
N THR A 111 -0.46 6.47 -4.26
CA THR A 111 0.75 5.72 -4.63
C THR A 111 0.44 4.58 -5.59
N ALA A 112 -0.64 3.80 -5.35
CA ALA A 112 -1.06 2.74 -6.26
C ALA A 112 -1.49 3.29 -7.63
N LYS A 113 -2.23 4.39 -7.67
CA LYS A 113 -2.59 5.07 -8.93
C LYS A 113 -1.34 5.56 -9.67
N ASN A 114 -0.37 6.14 -8.96
CA ASN A 114 0.88 6.57 -9.55
C ASN A 114 1.69 5.39 -10.13
N PHE A 115 1.75 4.29 -9.38
CA PHE A 115 2.36 3.03 -9.83
C PHE A 115 1.70 2.50 -11.12
N ILE A 116 0.37 2.53 -11.19
CA ILE A 116 -0.41 2.08 -12.34
C ILE A 116 -0.22 2.97 -13.57
N LYS A 117 0.04 4.26 -13.40
CA LYS A 117 0.30 5.21 -14.51
C LYS A 117 1.72 5.08 -15.05
N CYS A 118 2.65 4.52 -14.29
CA CYS A 118 4.04 4.37 -14.68
C CYS A 118 4.20 3.24 -15.72
N GLU A 119 4.29 3.59 -17.00
CA GLU A 119 4.38 2.62 -18.11
C GLU A 119 5.67 1.79 -18.11
N SER A 120 6.71 2.22 -17.39
CA SER A 120 7.89 1.40 -17.16
C SER A 120 7.63 0.20 -16.25
N ASN A 121 6.49 0.13 -15.57
CA ASN A 121 6.12 -1.03 -14.76
C ASN A 121 5.41 -2.08 -15.63
N ASP A 122 5.68 -3.36 -15.35
CA ASP A 122 5.08 -4.49 -16.07
C ASP A 122 3.54 -4.42 -16.05
N VAL A 123 2.92 -4.64 -17.21
CA VAL A 123 1.45 -4.52 -17.37
C VAL A 123 0.69 -5.45 -16.41
N LEU A 124 1.24 -6.63 -16.12
CA LEU A 124 0.65 -7.54 -15.14
C LEU A 124 0.81 -7.03 -13.71
N GLN A 125 1.94 -6.43 -13.33
CA GLN A 125 2.07 -5.78 -12.02
C GLN A 125 1.06 -4.64 -11.86
N ARG A 126 0.93 -3.79 -12.88
CA ARG A 126 -0.05 -2.69 -12.91
C ARG A 126 -1.48 -3.23 -12.79
N PHE A 127 -1.83 -4.29 -13.52
CA PHE A 127 -3.15 -4.92 -13.44
C PHE A 127 -3.45 -5.46 -12.04
N ARG A 128 -2.50 -6.21 -11.45
CA ARG A 128 -2.66 -6.73 -10.07
C ARG A 128 -2.85 -5.61 -9.06
N MET A 129 -2.09 -4.52 -9.19
CA MET A 129 -2.22 -3.34 -8.34
C MET A 129 -3.63 -2.73 -8.47
N ALA A 130 -4.14 -2.56 -9.69
CA ALA A 130 -5.48 -2.03 -9.92
C ALA A 130 -6.56 -2.92 -9.27
N CYS A 131 -6.43 -4.25 -9.38
CA CYS A 131 -7.34 -5.20 -8.75
C CYS A 131 -7.35 -5.08 -7.22
N VAL A 132 -6.18 -5.01 -6.58
CA VAL A 132 -6.04 -4.93 -5.11
C VAL A 132 -6.65 -3.64 -4.55
N TYR A 133 -6.49 -2.53 -5.27
CA TYR A 133 -7.05 -1.24 -4.89
C TYR A 133 -8.47 -0.99 -5.42
N TRP A 134 -9.11 -1.99 -6.01
CA TRP A 134 -10.47 -1.90 -6.57
C TRP A 134 -10.66 -0.78 -7.60
N LEU A 135 -9.61 -0.49 -8.37
CA LEU A 135 -9.60 0.55 -9.41
C LEU A 135 -10.16 -0.02 -10.72
N GLU A 136 -11.49 -0.03 -10.82
CA GLU A 136 -12.25 -0.74 -11.86
C GLU A 136 -11.86 -0.35 -13.29
N GLU A 137 -11.83 0.96 -13.57
CA GLU A 137 -11.61 1.46 -14.92
C GLU A 137 -10.16 1.19 -15.36
N GLU A 138 -9.20 1.38 -14.46
CA GLU A 138 -7.81 1.01 -14.68
C GLU A 138 -7.64 -0.49 -14.89
N ALA A 139 -8.29 -1.34 -14.07
CA ALA A 139 -8.21 -2.79 -14.18
C ALA A 139 -8.74 -3.28 -15.54
N LYS A 140 -9.89 -2.76 -15.99
CA LYS A 140 -10.48 -3.08 -17.31
C LYS A 140 -9.55 -2.64 -18.44
N LYS A 141 -9.03 -1.41 -18.37
CA LYS A 141 -8.11 -0.88 -19.39
C LYS A 141 -6.85 -1.73 -19.50
N LEU A 142 -6.20 -2.01 -18.37
CA LEU A 142 -4.98 -2.82 -18.32
C LEU A 142 -5.21 -4.25 -18.80
N TRP A 143 -6.38 -4.83 -18.51
CA TRP A 143 -6.75 -6.14 -19.03
C TRP A 143 -6.82 -6.15 -20.56
N GLN A 144 -7.35 -5.09 -21.19
CA GLN A 144 -7.41 -4.97 -22.65
C GLN A 144 -6.03 -4.77 -23.28
N GLU A 145 -5.15 -4.00 -22.63
CA GLU A 145 -3.77 -3.75 -23.08
C GLU A 145 -2.86 -4.98 -22.90
N MET A 146 -3.22 -5.90 -22.02
CA MET A 146 -2.40 -7.05 -21.68
C MET A 146 -2.33 -8.07 -22.84
N PRO A 147 -1.12 -8.58 -23.18
CA PRO A 147 -0.96 -9.60 -24.20
C PRO A 147 -1.83 -10.83 -23.95
N GLU A 148 -2.37 -11.43 -25.02
CA GLU A 148 -3.24 -12.61 -24.93
C GLU A 148 -2.55 -13.79 -24.24
N THR A 149 -1.25 -13.95 -24.46
CA THR A 149 -0.42 -14.99 -23.80
C THR A 149 -0.42 -14.81 -22.29
N THR A 150 -0.23 -13.58 -21.80
CA THR A 150 -0.25 -13.26 -20.37
C THR A 150 -1.65 -13.47 -19.79
N ARG A 151 -2.71 -13.04 -20.48
CA ARG A 151 -4.11 -13.28 -20.06
C ARG A 151 -4.46 -14.77 -20.00
N SER A 152 -3.98 -15.55 -20.96
CA SER A 152 -4.13 -17.00 -21.00
C SER A 152 -3.43 -17.66 -19.82
N ILE A 153 -2.19 -17.26 -19.53
CA ILE A 153 -1.42 -17.75 -18.38
C ILE A 153 -2.15 -17.46 -17.07
N LEU A 154 -2.65 -16.22 -16.86
CA LEU A 154 -3.40 -15.86 -15.66
C LEU A 154 -4.67 -16.70 -15.46
N SER A 155 -5.24 -17.21 -16.55
CA SER A 155 -6.44 -18.04 -16.49
C SER A 155 -6.17 -19.52 -16.26
N VAL A 156 -4.94 -19.99 -16.52
CA VAL A 156 -4.53 -21.39 -16.37
C VAL A 156 -3.79 -21.62 -15.07
N ILE A 157 -3.00 -20.63 -14.61
CA ILE A 157 -2.30 -20.77 -13.34
C ILE A 157 -3.34 -20.73 -12.22
N SER A 158 -3.76 -21.91 -11.73
CA SER A 158 -4.23 -22.06 -10.36
C SER A 158 -3.04 -21.76 -9.46
N VAL A 159 -2.84 -20.48 -9.13
CA VAL A 159 -1.56 -20.03 -8.57
C VAL A 159 -1.34 -20.71 -7.23
N CYS A 160 -0.27 -21.49 -7.20
CA CYS A 160 0.24 -22.20 -6.05
C CYS A 160 0.99 -21.20 -5.19
N ASP A 161 0.30 -20.40 -4.38
CA ASP A 161 0.78 -20.01 -3.04
C ASP A 161 -0.34 -19.29 -2.25
N TYR A 162 -1.06 -20.07 -1.44
CA TYR A 162 -2.23 -19.68 -0.65
C TYR A 162 -1.97 -18.65 0.47
N LYS A 163 -0.82 -17.96 0.50
CA LYS A 163 -0.39 -17.22 1.68
C LYS A 163 -0.96 -15.81 1.82
N LEU A 164 -1.45 -15.19 0.75
CA LEU A 164 -1.95 -13.82 0.80
C LEU A 164 -3.20 -13.72 -0.11
N GLY A 165 -4.33 -13.21 0.40
CA GLY A 165 -5.64 -13.25 -0.29
C GLY A 165 -5.74 -12.50 -1.65
N TRP A 166 -4.68 -11.82 -2.09
CA TRP A 166 -4.63 -11.02 -3.32
C TRP A 166 -4.89 -11.82 -4.60
N GLU A 167 -4.45 -13.08 -4.70
CA GLU A 167 -4.63 -13.88 -5.93
C GLU A 167 -6.09 -14.11 -6.25
N ASN A 168 -6.87 -14.32 -5.19
CA ASN A 168 -8.28 -14.57 -5.33
C ASN A 168 -9.03 -13.26 -5.65
N ILE A 169 -8.56 -12.10 -5.17
CA ILE A 169 -9.03 -10.78 -5.68
C ILE A 169 -8.81 -10.69 -7.19
N VAL A 170 -7.60 -11.01 -7.66
CA VAL A 170 -7.29 -10.95 -9.10
C VAL A 170 -8.16 -11.92 -9.90
N LYS A 171 -8.42 -13.13 -9.38
CA LYS A 171 -9.33 -14.11 -10.01
C LYS A 171 -10.77 -13.57 -10.10
N ASP A 172 -11.27 -12.99 -9.01
CA ASP A 172 -12.61 -12.40 -8.96
C ASP A 172 -12.72 -11.26 -9.99
N TRP A 173 -11.70 -10.43 -10.12
CA TRP A 173 -11.60 -9.40 -11.16
C TRP A 173 -11.60 -9.97 -12.58
N ILE A 174 -10.83 -11.03 -12.83
CA ILE A 174 -10.81 -11.70 -14.14
C ILE A 174 -12.19 -12.27 -14.48
N ALA A 175 -12.85 -12.93 -13.53
CA ALA A 175 -14.19 -13.47 -13.70
C ALA A 175 -15.20 -12.35 -13.97
N PHE A 176 -15.12 -11.26 -13.21
CA PHE A 176 -15.94 -10.06 -13.40
C PHE A 176 -15.77 -9.47 -14.80
N ILE A 177 -14.53 -9.16 -15.21
CA ILE A 177 -14.23 -8.57 -16.52
C ILE A 177 -14.73 -9.48 -17.65
N ARG A 178 -14.57 -10.80 -17.53
CA ARG A 178 -15.04 -11.78 -18.52
C ARG A 178 -16.56 -11.92 -18.59
N SER A 179 -17.24 -11.77 -17.46
CA SER A 179 -18.70 -11.87 -17.41
C SER A 179 -19.40 -10.74 -18.19
N GLY A 180 -18.71 -9.62 -18.42
CA GLY A 180 -19.31 -8.42 -19.00
C GLY A 180 -20.33 -7.75 -18.09
N THR A 181 -20.42 -8.17 -16.82
CA THR A 181 -21.31 -7.57 -15.82
C THR A 181 -20.88 -6.13 -15.55
N VAL A 182 -21.85 -5.26 -15.26
CA VAL A 182 -21.62 -3.83 -15.01
C VAL A 182 -21.19 -3.55 -13.56
N ASP A 183 -21.38 -4.50 -12.64
CA ASP A 183 -21.21 -4.31 -11.21
C ASP A 183 -20.46 -5.48 -10.55
N TRP A 184 -19.20 -5.25 -10.19
CA TRP A 184 -18.34 -6.25 -9.54
C TRP A 184 -18.88 -6.67 -8.16
N ARG A 185 -19.65 -5.80 -7.49
CA ARG A 185 -20.25 -6.07 -6.18
C ARG A 185 -21.30 -7.17 -6.26
N LYS A 186 -21.80 -7.51 -7.45
CA LYS A 186 -22.71 -8.65 -7.61
C LYS A 186 -21.99 -9.99 -7.74
N HIS A 187 -20.69 -9.98 -8.01
CA HIS A 187 -19.88 -11.19 -8.17
C HIS A 187 -18.96 -11.47 -6.98
N SER A 188 -18.31 -10.45 -6.41
CA SER A 188 -17.20 -10.64 -5.44
C SER A 188 -17.62 -10.48 -3.98
N PHE A 189 -18.87 -10.11 -3.70
CA PHE A 189 -19.28 -9.62 -2.38
C PHE A 189 -19.56 -10.72 -1.33
N PRO A 190 -20.23 -11.85 -1.63
CA PRO A 190 -20.67 -12.76 -0.56
C PRO A 190 -19.58 -13.71 -0.02
N HIS A 191 -18.62 -14.16 -0.85
CA HIS A 191 -17.70 -15.23 -0.46
C HIS A 191 -16.26 -14.77 -0.16
N SER A 192 -15.83 -13.65 -0.73
CA SER A 192 -14.42 -13.30 -0.81
C SER A 192 -13.97 -12.25 0.22
N LEU A 193 -14.86 -11.29 0.54
CA LEU A 193 -14.53 -10.14 1.39
C LEU A 193 -14.07 -10.53 2.79
N THR A 194 -14.68 -11.56 3.39
CA THR A 194 -14.30 -11.95 4.74
C THR A 194 -12.90 -12.57 4.77
N TRP A 195 -12.49 -13.35 3.77
CA TRP A 195 -11.14 -13.93 3.74
C TRP A 195 -10.07 -12.90 3.40
N TYR A 196 -10.31 -12.04 2.40
CA TYR A 196 -9.29 -11.09 1.94
C TYR A 196 -8.96 -10.01 2.96
N CYS A 197 -9.95 -9.61 3.75
CA CYS A 197 -9.75 -8.60 4.79
C CYS A 197 -8.94 -9.12 5.97
N GLN A 198 -8.73 -10.42 6.18
CA GLN A 198 -8.13 -10.89 7.44
C GLN A 198 -6.63 -10.57 7.55
N ASP A 199 -5.92 -10.58 6.42
CA ASP A 199 -4.45 -10.62 6.43
C ASP A 199 -3.80 -9.45 5.69
N SER A 200 -4.57 -8.46 5.22
CA SER A 200 -4.02 -7.30 4.48
C SER A 200 -4.73 -6.01 4.82
N VAL A 201 -4.00 -5.09 5.46
CA VAL A 201 -4.45 -3.72 5.73
C VAL A 201 -4.73 -2.96 4.43
N VAL A 202 -4.00 -3.25 3.36
CA VAL A 202 -4.25 -2.65 2.03
C VAL A 202 -5.63 -3.04 1.51
N ILE A 203 -5.96 -4.33 1.56
CA ILE A 203 -7.26 -4.80 1.10
C ILE A 203 -8.37 -4.19 1.95
N GLN A 204 -8.21 -4.15 3.28
CA GLN A 204 -9.18 -3.50 4.16
C GLN A 204 -9.35 -2.01 3.85
N SER A 205 -8.26 -1.26 3.80
CA SER A 205 -8.29 0.20 3.63
C SER A 205 -8.87 0.63 2.28
N SER A 206 -8.57 -0.10 1.22
CA SER A 206 -9.07 0.19 -0.13
C SER A 206 -10.52 -0.24 -0.29
N LEU A 207 -10.87 -1.45 0.18
CA LEU A 207 -12.23 -1.96 0.11
C LEU A 207 -13.20 -1.10 0.93
N LEU A 208 -12.85 -0.76 2.18
CA LEU A 208 -13.76 -0.05 3.07
C LEU A 208 -14.26 1.28 2.49
N GLN A 209 -13.44 1.96 1.68
CA GLN A 209 -13.82 3.21 1.01
C GLN A 209 -14.91 3.01 -0.05
N GLU A 210 -14.98 1.82 -0.64
CA GLU A 210 -16.00 1.46 -1.64
C GLU A 210 -17.31 0.97 -1.00
N LEU A 211 -17.27 0.53 0.26
CA LEU A 211 -18.40 -0.04 0.96
C LEU A 211 -19.36 1.02 1.52
N SER A 212 -20.66 0.71 1.49
CA SER A 212 -21.65 1.47 2.24
C SER A 212 -21.42 1.34 3.76
N PRO A 213 -21.91 2.28 4.59
CA PRO A 213 -21.74 2.22 6.04
C PRO A 213 -22.21 0.91 6.69
N ARG A 214 -23.26 0.30 6.13
CA ARG A 214 -23.81 -0.99 6.60
C ARG A 214 -22.86 -2.14 6.29
N GLU A 215 -22.24 -2.13 5.13
CA GLU A 215 -21.29 -3.14 4.68
C GLU A 215 -19.95 -3.02 5.42
N GLN A 216 -19.49 -1.78 5.65
CA GLN A 216 -18.34 -1.51 6.52
C GLN A 216 -18.55 -2.10 7.91
N LEU A 217 -19.70 -1.85 8.55
CA LEU A 217 -20.04 -2.41 9.86
C LEU A 217 -20.01 -3.95 9.84
N TYR A 218 -20.54 -4.58 8.79
CA TYR A 218 -20.51 -6.03 8.64
C TYR A 218 -19.08 -6.58 8.56
N VAL A 219 -18.21 -5.95 7.75
CA VAL A 219 -16.79 -6.32 7.63
C VAL A 219 -16.10 -6.17 8.98
N PHE A 220 -16.28 -5.02 9.62
CA PHE A 220 -15.72 -4.73 10.94
C PHE A 220 -16.12 -5.77 12.00
N GLN A 221 -17.41 -6.10 12.12
CA GLN A 221 -17.89 -7.12 13.05
C GLN A 221 -17.28 -8.51 12.79
N LYS A 222 -17.00 -8.84 11.54
CA LYS A 222 -16.37 -10.12 11.17
C LYS A 222 -14.87 -10.13 11.44
N VAL A 223 -14.19 -9.01 11.20
CA VAL A 223 -12.76 -8.82 11.47
C VAL A 223 -12.49 -8.83 12.97
N MET A 224 -13.29 -8.11 13.78
CA MET A 224 -13.12 -8.00 15.24
C MET A 224 -13.39 -9.30 16.00
N LYS A 225 -14.20 -10.21 15.45
CA LYS A 225 -14.52 -11.54 16.04
C LYS A 225 -13.41 -12.58 15.83
N LYS A 226 -12.32 -12.25 15.14
CA LYS A 226 -11.21 -13.17 14.84
C LYS A 226 -9.90 -12.70 15.48
N VAL A 227 -8.96 -13.63 15.63
CA VAL A 227 -7.58 -13.31 15.99
C VAL A 227 -6.93 -12.69 14.75
N ILE A 228 -6.78 -11.37 14.75
CA ILE A 228 -6.15 -10.60 13.68
C ILE A 228 -4.85 -9.96 14.17
N PRO A 229 -3.89 -9.67 13.27
CA PRO A 229 -2.70 -8.91 13.62
C PRO A 229 -3.05 -7.55 14.27
N THR A 230 -2.26 -7.14 15.26
CA THR A 230 -2.51 -5.91 16.05
C THR A 230 -2.64 -4.66 15.18
N HIS A 231 -1.82 -4.54 14.13
CA HIS A 231 -1.85 -3.39 13.22
C HIS A 231 -3.19 -3.30 12.44
N THR A 232 -3.71 -4.44 11.97
CA THR A 232 -5.02 -4.56 11.33
C THR A 232 -6.16 -4.16 12.26
N LYS A 233 -6.08 -4.57 13.52
CA LYS A 233 -7.05 -4.19 14.56
C LYS A 233 -7.03 -2.69 14.81
N THR A 234 -5.85 -2.11 14.98
CA THR A 234 -5.67 -0.66 15.18
C THR A 234 -6.22 0.13 13.99
N PHE A 235 -5.93 -0.30 12.75
CA PHE A 235 -6.47 0.34 11.55
C PHE A 235 -8.01 0.35 11.55
N CYS A 236 -8.64 -0.81 11.75
CA CYS A 236 -10.10 -0.91 11.81
C CYS A 236 -10.70 0.00 12.90
N LEU A 237 -10.12 0.03 14.09
CA LEU A 237 -10.58 0.89 15.19
C LEU A 237 -10.46 2.38 14.87
N THR A 238 -9.43 2.79 14.10
CA THR A 238 -9.28 4.20 13.66
C THR A 238 -10.25 4.61 12.57
N GLN A 239 -10.81 3.66 11.80
CA GLN A 239 -11.77 3.93 10.73
C GLN A 239 -13.22 3.85 11.20
N MET A 240 -13.48 3.26 12.37
CA MET A 240 -14.80 3.24 12.98
C MET A 240 -15.19 4.61 13.53
N ASN A 241 -16.41 5.06 13.22
CA ASN A 241 -17.00 6.20 13.92
C ASN A 241 -17.57 5.78 15.29
N GLU A 242 -17.80 6.74 16.20
CA GLU A 242 -18.25 6.46 17.58
C GLU A 242 -19.53 5.60 17.65
N LYS A 243 -20.43 5.74 16.66
CA LYS A 243 -21.66 4.93 16.56
C LYS A 243 -21.39 3.46 16.20
N GLN A 244 -20.30 3.17 15.49
CA GLN A 244 -19.88 1.81 15.15
C GLN A 244 -19.15 1.12 16.31
N LEU A 245 -18.51 1.88 17.21
CA LEU A 245 -17.83 1.36 18.42
C LEU A 245 -18.79 0.93 19.53
N LEU A 246 -20.04 1.40 19.52
CA LEU A 246 -21.06 1.09 20.53
C LEU A 246 -21.75 -0.27 20.32
N PHE A 247 -21.37 -1.03 19.27
CA PHE A 247 -21.92 -2.36 18.97
C PHE A 247 -20.95 -3.51 19.32
N ASP A 248 -19.89 -3.22 20.07
CA ASP A 248 -19.05 -4.22 20.75
C ASP A 248 -19.70 -4.72 22.06
#